data_AF-A0A2H5ZZ18-F1
#
_entry.id   AF-A0A2H5ZZ18-F1
#
_cell.length_a   1.000
_cell.length_b   1.000
_cell.length_c   1.000
_cell.angle_alpha   90.00
_cell.angle_beta   90.00
_cell.angle_gamma   90.00
#
_symmetry.space_group_name_H-M   'P 1'
#
loop_
_entity.id
_entity.type
_entity.pdbx_description
1 polymer ?
#
loop_
_entity_poly.entity_id
_entity_poly.type
_entity_poly.pdbx_seq_one_letter_code
_entity_poly.pdbx_strand_id
1 'polypeptide(L)'
;MKNMPSSGRILGIDVGYSEKRATTGFCLLSWTRHAITWDYAKAISALRDRQSAITDLLGDVSDPVLAVGIDGPLRPGLRIEKTYRACEALLSRGPLQRRGKPGQSNSPAGWRLHREATRLAKLAIQLCTVGEATWYPRIHDRAVVEAFPNFFLACLVDEVAFPAKPSKERKWTDELFRLARGMVARLLAKLLPDRRPRLDLEEVKDHEHVAALICAMSALVALSRDGVLVGSESDGDIVLPPPQFWGTGRPGQPPWMVSALTQNLPAVRQRFPDARILDLATGRTLD
;
A
#
# COMPACT_ATOMS: atom_id res chain seq x y z
N MET A 1 12.90 -5.84 16.00
CA MET A 1 12.77 -5.03 14.76
C MET A 1 14.07 -5.07 14.01
N LYS A 2 14.03 -5.27 12.69
CA LYS A 2 15.21 -5.13 11.86
C LYS A 2 15.60 -3.65 11.84
N ASN A 3 16.86 -3.33 12.14
CA ASN A 3 17.31 -1.93 12.09
C ASN A 3 17.27 -1.47 10.63
N MET A 4 16.39 -0.50 10.33
CA MET A 4 16.39 0.19 9.05
C MET A 4 17.76 0.87 8.84
N PRO A 5 18.30 0.90 7.62
CA PRO A 5 19.59 1.54 7.36
C PRO A 5 19.57 3.01 7.77
N SER A 6 20.75 3.57 8.05
CA SER A 6 20.88 4.97 8.47
C SER A 6 20.31 5.93 7.43
N SER A 7 20.38 5.59 6.14
CA SER A 7 19.70 6.28 5.06
C SER A 7 19.02 5.29 4.12
N GLY A 8 18.04 5.76 3.37
CA GLY A 8 17.36 4.93 2.39
C GLY A 8 16.22 5.67 1.73
N ARG A 9 15.68 5.06 0.67
CA ARG A 9 14.61 5.62 -0.14
C ARG A 9 13.59 4.53 -0.47
N ILE A 10 12.32 4.90 -0.56
CA ILE A 10 11.23 4.03 -0.99
C ILE A 10 10.31 4.81 -1.92
N LEU A 11 9.79 4.12 -2.94
CA LEU A 11 8.91 4.74 -3.93
C LEU A 11 7.48 4.22 -3.76
N GLY A 12 6.53 5.11 -3.59
CA GLY A 12 5.11 4.82 -3.65
C GLY A 12 4.51 5.28 -4.97
N ILE A 13 3.66 4.47 -5.59
CA ILE A 13 3.04 4.77 -6.87
C ILE A 13 1.53 4.60 -6.77
N ASP A 14 0.79 5.69 -6.89
CA ASP A 14 -0.65 5.68 -7.12
C ASP A 14 -0.92 5.51 -8.63
N VAL A 15 -1.63 4.45 -9.01
CA VAL A 15 -1.76 4.05 -10.41
C VAL A 15 -2.97 4.71 -11.06
N GLY A 16 -2.68 5.79 -11.79
CA GLY A 16 -3.60 6.37 -12.76
C GLY A 16 -3.39 5.85 -14.17
N TYR A 17 -4.42 5.96 -15.01
CA TYR A 17 -4.34 5.59 -16.43
C TYR A 17 -4.98 6.60 -17.38
N SER A 18 -5.15 7.85 -16.94
CA SER A 18 -5.63 8.92 -17.83
C SER A 18 -4.54 9.34 -18.81
N GLU A 19 -4.90 9.50 -20.08
CA GLU A 19 -4.01 10.03 -21.13
C GLU A 19 -3.96 11.56 -21.13
N LYS A 20 -4.95 12.21 -20.51
CA LYS A 20 -5.16 13.67 -20.58
C LYS A 20 -4.90 14.39 -19.27
N ARG A 21 -5.02 13.69 -18.14
CA ARG A 21 -4.83 14.26 -16.80
C ARG A 21 -3.75 13.48 -16.08
N ALA A 22 -2.89 14.18 -15.36
CA ALA A 22 -1.85 13.56 -14.57
C ALA A 22 -2.51 12.92 -13.33
N THR A 23 -2.87 11.64 -13.46
CA THR A 23 -3.56 10.86 -12.41
C THR A 23 -2.68 9.76 -11.84
N THR A 24 -1.45 9.60 -12.34
CA THR A 24 -0.46 8.69 -11.71
C THR A 24 0.35 9.53 -10.73
N GLY A 25 0.31 9.20 -9.44
CA GLY A 25 1.10 9.85 -8.41
C GLY A 25 2.37 9.06 -8.08
N PHE A 26 3.49 9.75 -7.85
CA PHE A 26 4.75 9.15 -7.42
C PHE A 26 5.26 9.87 -6.19
N CYS A 27 5.55 9.13 -5.11
CA CYS A 27 6.09 9.67 -3.88
C CYS A 27 7.40 8.98 -3.53
N LEU A 28 8.50 9.72 -3.51
CA LEU A 28 9.81 9.21 -3.09
C LEU A 28 10.04 9.61 -1.63
N LEU A 29 9.75 8.71 -0.69
CA LEU A 29 10.05 8.92 0.71
C LEU A 29 11.51 8.54 0.98
N SER A 30 12.28 9.50 1.48
CA SER A 30 13.70 9.36 1.76
C SER A 30 13.99 9.63 3.23
N TRP A 31 15.02 8.99 3.76
CA TRP A 31 15.48 9.27 5.11
C TRP A 31 16.99 9.25 5.22
N THR A 32 17.46 9.95 6.25
CA THR A 32 18.83 9.92 6.76
C THR A 32 18.81 9.52 8.24
N ARG A 33 19.94 9.64 8.94
CA ARG A 33 20.01 9.35 10.37
C ARG A 33 19.07 10.24 11.20
N HIS A 34 18.74 11.43 10.70
CA HIS A 34 18.04 12.46 11.49
C HIS A 34 16.76 12.97 10.87
N ALA A 35 16.57 12.80 9.55
CA ALA A 35 15.49 13.43 8.82
C ALA A 35 14.73 12.44 7.95
N ILE A 36 13.44 12.70 7.79
CA ILE A 36 12.56 12.08 6.80
C ILE A 36 12.07 13.18 5.87
N THR A 37 12.17 12.97 4.57
CA THR A 37 11.64 13.84 3.52
C THR A 37 10.82 13.01 2.55
N TRP A 38 9.98 13.66 1.76
CA TRP A 38 9.39 13.02 0.60
C TRP A 38 9.21 14.04 -0.51
N ASP A 39 9.45 13.60 -1.73
CA ASP A 39 9.21 14.36 -2.94
C ASP A 39 8.05 13.73 -3.70
N TYR A 40 7.34 14.55 -4.48
CA TYR A 40 6.12 14.13 -5.15
C TYR A 40 6.06 14.63 -6.59
N ALA A 41 5.67 13.74 -7.50
CA ALA A 41 5.44 14.06 -8.90
C ALA A 41 4.16 13.39 -9.42
N LYS A 42 3.61 13.93 -10.51
CA LYS A 42 2.49 13.32 -11.24
C LYS A 42 2.81 13.11 -12.71
N ALA A 43 2.21 12.08 -13.28
CA ALA A 43 2.27 11.84 -14.72
C ALA A 43 0.92 11.42 -15.29
N ILE A 44 0.73 11.69 -16.59
CA ILE A 44 -0.28 11.01 -17.41
C ILE A 44 0.13 9.54 -17.62
N SER A 45 -0.69 8.78 -18.33
CA SER A 45 -0.45 7.35 -18.58
C SER A 45 0.62 7.03 -19.62
N ALA A 46 1.10 8.04 -20.36
CA ALA A 46 2.14 7.85 -21.36
C ALA A 46 3.47 7.42 -20.71
N LEU A 47 4.17 6.50 -21.37
CA LEU A 47 5.39 5.89 -20.83
C LEU A 47 6.49 6.92 -20.58
N ARG A 48 6.72 7.84 -21.52
CA ARG A 48 7.75 8.88 -21.39
C ARG A 48 7.49 9.77 -20.19
N ASP A 49 6.27 10.26 -20.01
CA ASP A 49 5.90 11.10 -18.86
C ASP A 49 6.15 10.38 -17.52
N ARG A 50 5.80 9.10 -17.43
CA ARG A 50 6.06 8.28 -16.23
C ARG A 50 7.55 8.04 -15.99
N GLN A 51 8.32 7.80 -17.06
CA GLN A 51 9.78 7.65 -16.98
C GLN A 51 10.46 8.94 -16.50
N SER A 52 10.07 10.09 -17.08
CA SER A 52 10.56 11.40 -16.66
C SER A 52 10.21 11.67 -15.20
N ALA A 53 8.95 11.49 -14.79
CA ALA A 53 8.55 11.72 -13.40
C ALA A 53 9.35 10.88 -12.39
N ILE A 54 9.62 9.59 -12.68
CA ILE A 54 10.45 8.75 -11.81
C ILE A 54 11.90 9.24 -11.82
N THR A 55 12.47 9.53 -12.99
CA THR A 55 13.88 9.94 -13.13
C THR A 55 14.13 11.28 -12.44
N ASP A 56 13.24 12.24 -12.62
CA ASP A 56 13.31 13.57 -12.00
C ASP A 56 13.23 13.46 -10.47
N LEU A 57 12.39 12.58 -9.93
CA LEU A 57 12.32 12.31 -8.49
C LEU A 57 13.60 11.67 -7.94
N LEU A 58 14.23 10.77 -8.69
CA LEU A 58 15.47 10.12 -8.26
C LEU A 58 16.65 11.10 -8.24
N GLY A 59 16.62 12.09 -9.15
CA GLY A 59 17.69 13.06 -9.38
C GLY A 59 19.01 12.37 -9.75
N ASP A 60 20.12 13.08 -9.52
CA ASP A 60 21.47 12.56 -9.77
C ASP A 60 21.98 11.59 -8.68
N VAL A 61 21.14 11.28 -7.68
CA VAL A 61 21.56 10.51 -6.51
C VAL A 61 21.51 9.02 -6.82
N SER A 62 22.62 8.32 -6.62
CA SER A 62 22.76 6.89 -6.92
C SER A 62 22.24 5.93 -5.84
N ASP A 63 21.69 6.43 -4.73
CA ASP A 63 21.23 5.58 -3.62
C ASP A 63 20.13 4.58 -4.06
N PRO A 64 20.14 3.33 -3.60
CA PRO A 64 19.11 2.38 -4.01
C PRO A 64 17.72 2.76 -3.48
N VAL A 65 16.69 2.46 -4.27
CA VAL A 65 15.30 2.47 -3.81
C VAL A 65 15.06 1.12 -3.14
N LEU A 66 14.94 1.09 -1.82
CA LEU A 66 14.93 -0.14 -1.04
C LEU A 66 13.66 -0.96 -1.24
N ALA A 67 12.53 -0.32 -1.54
CA ALA A 67 11.26 -0.97 -1.84
C ALA A 67 10.33 -0.05 -2.63
N VAL A 68 9.37 -0.66 -3.34
CA VAL A 68 8.34 0.03 -4.13
C VAL A 68 6.95 -0.47 -3.74
N GLY A 69 6.03 0.44 -3.42
CA GLY A 69 4.61 0.14 -3.22
C GLY A 69 3.77 0.62 -4.40
N ILE A 70 2.85 -0.20 -4.87
CA ILE A 70 2.02 0.07 -6.06
C ILE A 70 0.54 0.00 -5.71
N ASP A 71 -0.24 1.06 -5.96
CA ASP A 71 -1.70 1.03 -5.83
C ASP A 71 -2.34 0.29 -7.00
N GLY A 72 -2.47 -1.02 -6.87
CA GLY A 72 -3.28 -1.79 -7.79
C GLY A 72 -2.90 -3.26 -7.81
N PRO A 73 -3.76 -4.10 -8.40
CA PRO A 73 -3.57 -5.54 -8.39
C PRO A 73 -2.21 -5.96 -8.95
N LEU A 74 -1.46 -6.73 -8.20
CA LEU A 74 -0.23 -7.38 -8.61
C LEU A 74 -0.32 -8.88 -8.34
N ARG A 75 0.35 -9.66 -9.18
CA ARG A 75 0.42 -11.12 -9.07
C ARG A 75 1.87 -11.57 -8.94
N PRO A 76 2.13 -12.73 -8.31
CA PRO A 76 3.47 -13.32 -8.27
C PRO A 76 4.11 -13.38 -9.66
N GLY A 77 5.39 -13.00 -9.75
CA GLY A 77 6.13 -12.86 -10.99
C GLY A 77 5.71 -11.68 -11.87
N LEU A 78 4.90 -10.74 -11.36
CA LEU A 78 4.33 -9.63 -12.13
C LEU A 78 3.60 -10.14 -13.40
N ARG A 79 2.89 -11.25 -13.25
CA ARG A 79 2.03 -11.84 -14.29
C ARG A 79 0.79 -10.97 -14.49
N ILE A 80 0.33 -10.90 -15.73
CA ILE A 80 -0.87 -10.16 -16.10
C ILE A 80 -1.98 -11.16 -16.41
N GLU A 81 -2.91 -11.35 -15.47
CA GLU A 81 -3.99 -12.34 -15.58
C GLU A 81 -5.33 -11.74 -15.14
N LYS A 82 -6.40 -12.05 -15.89
CA LYS A 82 -7.74 -11.52 -15.63
C LYS A 82 -8.58 -12.50 -14.82
N THR A 83 -8.20 -12.73 -13.57
CA THR A 83 -8.94 -13.63 -12.65
C THR A 83 -9.17 -12.96 -11.30
N TYR A 84 -10.25 -13.31 -10.60
CA TYR A 84 -10.57 -12.76 -9.27
C TYR A 84 -9.62 -13.33 -8.21
N ARG A 85 -9.26 -12.53 -7.21
CA ARG A 85 -8.23 -12.90 -6.21
C ARG A 85 -8.76 -13.12 -4.79
N ALA A 86 -8.01 -13.86 -4.00
CA ALA A 86 -8.29 -14.09 -2.59
C ALA A 86 -8.34 -12.78 -1.78
N CYS A 87 -7.37 -11.88 -1.99
CA CYS A 87 -7.31 -10.59 -1.32
C CYS A 87 -8.54 -9.71 -1.66
N GLU A 88 -8.97 -9.74 -2.93
CA GLU A 88 -10.16 -9.04 -3.39
C GLU A 88 -11.43 -9.59 -2.73
N ALA A 89 -11.52 -10.92 -2.60
CA ALA A 89 -12.62 -11.60 -1.94
C ALA A 89 -12.70 -11.29 -0.44
N LEU A 90 -11.56 -11.29 0.26
CA LEU A 90 -11.48 -10.99 1.70
C LEU A 90 -11.92 -9.56 2.00
N LEU A 91 -11.36 -8.59 1.26
CA LEU A 91 -11.58 -7.16 1.53
C LEU A 91 -12.91 -6.62 0.97
N SER A 92 -13.59 -7.37 0.10
CA SER A 92 -14.89 -6.97 -0.45
C SER A 92 -16.10 -7.54 0.30
N ARG A 93 -15.93 -8.03 1.53
CA ARG A 93 -16.97 -8.75 2.31
C ARG A 93 -17.28 -8.11 3.66
N GLY A 94 -18.47 -8.41 4.20
CA GLY A 94 -18.87 -8.01 5.54
C GLY A 94 -18.82 -6.48 5.75
N PRO A 95 -18.31 -5.98 6.88
CA PRO A 95 -18.15 -4.54 7.10
C PRO A 95 -17.08 -3.90 6.18
N LEU A 96 -16.12 -4.69 5.70
CA LEU A 96 -14.99 -4.22 4.88
C LEU A 96 -15.45 -3.62 3.55
N GLN A 97 -16.51 -4.19 2.94
CA GLN A 97 -17.02 -3.76 1.64
C GLN A 97 -17.48 -2.29 1.58
N ARG A 98 -17.69 -1.65 2.75
CA ARG A 98 -18.16 -0.27 2.88
C ARG A 98 -17.01 0.72 3.06
N ARG A 99 -15.75 0.26 3.18
CA ARG A 99 -14.57 1.08 3.53
C ARG A 99 -13.56 1.21 2.39
N GLY A 100 -14.06 1.02 1.16
CA GLY A 100 -13.26 0.86 -0.05
C GLY A 100 -13.45 -0.52 -0.63
N LYS A 101 -13.14 -0.71 -1.92
CA LYS A 101 -13.07 -2.03 -2.55
C LYS A 101 -11.79 -2.08 -3.37
N PRO A 102 -10.98 -3.14 -3.25
CA PRO A 102 -9.81 -3.27 -4.09
C PRO A 102 -10.26 -3.34 -5.56
N GLY A 103 -9.41 -2.88 -6.47
CA GLY A 103 -9.68 -2.98 -7.90
C GLY A 103 -9.82 -4.44 -8.30
N GLN A 104 -11.05 -4.90 -8.54
CA GLN A 104 -11.30 -6.31 -8.87
C GLN A 104 -10.68 -6.65 -10.22
N SER A 105 -9.61 -7.45 -10.23
CA SER A 105 -8.79 -7.70 -11.43
C SER A 105 -9.52 -8.45 -12.54
N ASN A 106 -10.69 -9.03 -12.26
CA ASN A 106 -11.60 -9.61 -13.25
C ASN A 106 -12.65 -8.63 -13.81
N SER A 107 -12.84 -7.46 -13.20
CA SER A 107 -13.75 -6.41 -13.70
C SER A 107 -13.09 -5.60 -14.84
N PRO A 108 -13.84 -4.90 -15.72
CA PRO A 108 -13.23 -4.08 -16.77
C PRO A 108 -12.26 -3.02 -16.24
N ALA A 109 -12.66 -2.29 -15.19
CA ALA A 109 -11.84 -1.24 -14.58
C ALA A 109 -10.65 -1.81 -13.81
N GLY A 110 -10.86 -2.83 -12.98
CA GLY A 110 -9.78 -3.45 -12.21
C GLY A 110 -8.80 -4.24 -13.06
N TRP A 111 -9.24 -4.82 -14.19
CA TRP A 111 -8.34 -5.40 -15.19
C TRP A 111 -7.41 -4.35 -15.81
N ARG A 112 -7.96 -3.18 -16.16
CA ARG A 112 -7.14 -2.06 -16.66
C ARG A 112 -6.14 -1.60 -15.59
N LEU A 113 -6.59 -1.46 -14.35
CA LEU A 113 -5.73 -1.11 -13.21
C LEU A 113 -4.61 -2.13 -13.02
N HIS A 114 -4.91 -3.43 -13.03
CA HIS A 114 -3.93 -4.51 -12.91
C HIS A 114 -2.83 -4.43 -13.99
N ARG A 115 -3.21 -4.20 -15.26
CA ARG A 115 -2.25 -4.04 -16.36
C ARG A 115 -1.33 -2.85 -16.13
N GLU A 116 -1.88 -1.72 -15.70
CA GLU A 116 -1.13 -0.48 -15.48
C GLU A 116 -0.23 -0.56 -14.25
N ALA A 117 -0.73 -1.13 -13.16
CA ALA A 117 0.04 -1.41 -11.94
C ALA A 117 1.22 -2.32 -12.25
N THR A 118 1.00 -3.39 -13.01
CA THR A 118 2.06 -4.33 -13.41
C THR A 118 3.10 -3.65 -14.31
N ARG A 119 2.67 -2.78 -15.23
CA ARG A 119 3.59 -2.00 -16.08
C ARG A 119 4.44 -1.03 -15.28
N LEU A 120 3.83 -0.31 -14.33
CA LEU A 120 4.54 0.63 -13.46
C LEU A 120 5.50 -0.09 -12.50
N ALA A 121 5.12 -1.26 -11.98
CA ALA A 121 6.02 -2.10 -11.18
C ALA A 121 7.26 -2.49 -11.99
N LYS A 122 7.08 -2.97 -13.23
CA LYS A 122 8.19 -3.32 -14.13
C LYS A 122 9.05 -2.11 -14.48
N LEU A 123 8.42 -0.95 -14.75
CA LEU A 123 9.12 0.29 -15.02
C LEU A 123 9.96 0.74 -13.82
N ALA A 124 9.41 0.70 -12.60
CA ALA A 124 10.15 1.04 -11.39
C ALA A 124 11.33 0.10 -11.16
N ILE A 125 11.19 -1.21 -11.41
CA ILE A 125 12.30 -2.16 -11.35
C ILE A 125 13.38 -1.84 -12.40
N GLN A 126 12.98 -1.39 -13.60
CA GLN A 126 13.91 -1.06 -14.68
C GLN A 126 14.68 0.24 -14.43
N LEU A 127 14.01 1.27 -13.90
CA LEU A 127 14.60 2.59 -13.71
C LEU A 127 15.31 2.75 -12.37
N CYS A 128 14.84 2.07 -11.33
CA CYS A 128 15.40 2.17 -10.00
C CYS A 128 16.28 0.95 -9.72
N THR A 129 17.37 1.14 -8.97
CA THR A 129 18.06 0.03 -8.30
C THR A 129 17.21 -0.44 -7.12
N VAL A 130 16.18 -1.26 -7.41
CA VAL A 130 15.25 -1.75 -6.39
C VAL A 130 15.92 -2.84 -5.55
N GLY A 131 15.82 -2.71 -4.22
CA GLY A 131 16.32 -3.71 -3.27
C GLY A 131 15.71 -5.10 -3.48
N GLU A 132 16.33 -6.13 -2.89
CA GLU A 132 15.77 -7.49 -2.90
C GLU A 132 14.63 -7.64 -1.90
N ALA A 133 13.59 -8.37 -2.28
CA ALA A 133 12.50 -8.71 -1.39
C ALA A 133 13.00 -9.73 -0.35
N THR A 134 13.07 -9.31 0.91
CA THR A 134 13.56 -10.19 1.99
C THR A 134 12.44 -10.84 2.80
N TRP A 135 11.18 -10.73 2.37
CA TRP A 135 10.03 -11.34 3.03
C TRP A 135 9.44 -12.45 2.18
N TYR A 136 8.59 -13.27 2.80
CA TYR A 136 7.83 -14.31 2.13
C TYR A 136 6.40 -14.31 2.66
N PRO A 137 5.40 -14.59 1.82
CA PRO A 137 5.43 -14.67 0.34
C PRO A 137 5.81 -13.31 -0.30
N ARG A 138 6.31 -13.34 -1.54
CA ARG A 138 6.70 -12.12 -2.29
C ARG A 138 6.14 -12.12 -3.70
N ILE A 139 5.78 -10.94 -4.18
CA ILE A 139 5.28 -10.74 -5.56
C ILE A 139 6.41 -10.90 -6.58
N HIS A 140 7.63 -10.48 -6.23
CA HIS A 140 8.81 -10.51 -7.10
C HIS A 140 10.07 -10.65 -6.24
N ASP A 141 11.21 -11.04 -6.83
CA ASP A 141 12.51 -11.09 -6.12
C ASP A 141 13.05 -9.69 -5.78
N ARG A 142 12.51 -8.66 -6.42
CA ARG A 142 12.72 -7.26 -6.05
C ARG A 142 11.63 -6.84 -5.07
N ALA A 143 11.98 -5.96 -4.15
CA ALA A 143 11.15 -5.46 -3.06
C ALA A 143 9.96 -4.62 -3.57
N VAL A 144 9.00 -5.27 -4.23
CA VAL A 144 7.78 -4.67 -4.76
C VAL A 144 6.59 -5.26 -4.04
N VAL A 145 5.67 -4.39 -3.60
CA VAL A 145 4.45 -4.79 -2.91
C VAL A 145 3.22 -4.19 -3.56
N GLU A 146 2.10 -4.92 -3.48
CA GLU A 146 0.79 -4.34 -3.69
C GLU A 146 0.40 -3.54 -2.46
N ALA A 147 0.19 -2.25 -2.68
CA ALA A 147 -0.41 -1.34 -1.73
C ALA A 147 -1.89 -1.21 -2.04
N PHE A 148 -2.67 -0.87 -1.02
CA PHE A 148 -4.04 -0.44 -1.22
C PHE A 148 -4.37 0.71 -0.24
N PRO A 149 -4.11 1.97 -0.64
CA PRO A 149 -4.15 3.13 0.24
C PRO A 149 -5.43 3.27 1.05
N ASN A 150 -6.57 3.03 0.42
CA ASN A 150 -7.87 3.08 1.10
C ASN A 150 -7.94 2.12 2.30
N PHE A 151 -7.58 0.85 2.11
CA PHE A 151 -7.64 -0.12 3.20
C PHE A 151 -6.52 0.04 4.21
N PHE A 152 -5.33 0.43 3.74
CA PHE A 152 -4.22 0.75 4.63
C PHE A 152 -4.65 1.84 5.62
N LEU A 153 -5.28 2.91 5.13
CA LEU A 153 -5.81 3.98 5.97
C LEU A 153 -7.01 3.53 6.80
N ALA A 154 -7.93 2.76 6.23
CA ALA A 154 -9.08 2.24 6.98
C ALA A 154 -8.63 1.41 8.20
N CYS A 155 -7.56 0.62 8.08
CA CYS A 155 -7.01 -0.12 9.21
C CYS A 155 -6.69 0.80 10.39
N LEU A 156 -6.22 2.02 10.15
CA LEU A 156 -5.74 2.96 11.17
C LEU A 156 -6.86 3.78 11.84
N VAL A 157 -8.12 3.57 11.44
CA VAL A 157 -9.29 4.34 11.93
C VAL A 157 -10.15 3.46 12.83
N ASP A 158 -10.51 3.98 14.01
CA ASP A 158 -11.46 3.33 14.92
C ASP A 158 -12.83 3.16 14.24
N GLU A 159 -13.51 2.05 14.50
CA GLU A 159 -14.77 1.71 13.82
C GLU A 159 -15.84 2.80 14.00
N VAL A 160 -15.87 3.42 15.19
CA VAL A 160 -16.82 4.49 15.55
C VAL A 160 -16.55 5.82 14.86
N ALA A 161 -15.31 6.05 14.40
CA ALA A 161 -14.90 7.29 13.76
C ALA A 161 -15.22 7.33 12.26
N PHE A 162 -15.58 6.19 11.67
CA PHE A 162 -15.90 6.16 10.25
C PHE A 162 -17.20 6.91 9.95
N PRO A 163 -17.20 7.75 8.91
CA PRO A 163 -18.43 8.37 8.45
C PRO A 163 -19.35 7.33 7.81
N ALA A 164 -20.64 7.63 7.79
CA ALA A 164 -21.63 6.81 7.09
C ALA A 164 -21.37 6.76 5.57
N LYS A 165 -20.89 7.88 5.01
CA LYS A 165 -20.49 8.06 3.60
C LYS A 165 -19.35 9.08 3.54
N PRO A 166 -18.44 9.01 2.55
CA PRO A 166 -17.39 10.01 2.40
C PRO A 166 -17.98 11.39 2.03
N SER A 167 -17.29 12.46 2.41
CA SER A 167 -17.72 13.85 2.18
C SER A 167 -17.88 14.24 0.71
N LYS A 168 -17.13 13.58 -0.19
CA LYS A 168 -17.31 13.64 -1.65
C LYS A 168 -17.31 12.23 -2.22
N GLU A 169 -18.19 11.97 -3.18
CA GLU A 169 -18.20 10.70 -3.90
C GLU A 169 -16.79 10.39 -4.44
N ARG A 170 -16.26 9.21 -4.12
CA ARG A 170 -14.96 8.66 -4.56
C ARG A 170 -13.69 9.13 -3.84
N LYS A 171 -13.77 9.86 -2.73
CA LYS A 171 -12.57 10.31 -1.97
C LYS A 171 -12.42 9.67 -0.59
N TRP A 172 -12.61 8.34 -0.51
CA TRP A 172 -12.35 7.59 0.73
C TRP A 172 -10.90 7.78 1.19
N THR A 173 -9.92 7.76 0.28
CA THR A 173 -8.50 7.96 0.63
C THR A 173 -8.30 9.27 1.38
N ASP A 174 -8.82 10.39 0.85
CA ASP A 174 -8.66 11.72 1.45
C ASP A 174 -9.33 11.81 2.83
N GLU A 175 -10.55 11.28 2.94
CA GLU A 175 -11.31 11.27 4.20
C GLU A 175 -10.64 10.40 5.27
N LEU A 176 -10.19 9.20 4.89
CA LEU A 176 -9.50 8.29 5.80
C LEU A 176 -8.13 8.82 6.17
N PHE A 177 -7.41 9.49 5.26
CA PHE A 177 -6.14 10.11 5.58
C PHE A 177 -6.30 11.21 6.62
N ARG A 178 -7.33 12.05 6.48
CA ARG A 178 -7.68 13.06 7.48
C ARG A 178 -7.92 12.43 8.86
N LEU A 179 -8.68 11.34 8.92
CA LEU A 179 -9.00 10.63 10.17
C LEU A 179 -7.78 9.89 10.76
N ALA A 180 -6.95 9.29 9.90
CA ALA A 180 -5.82 8.45 10.29
C ALA A 180 -4.50 9.23 10.45
N ARG A 181 -4.45 10.53 10.15
CA ARG A 181 -3.20 11.31 10.05
C ARG A 181 -2.27 11.14 11.27
N GLY A 182 -2.84 11.22 12.48
CA GLY A 182 -2.07 11.02 13.71
C GLY A 182 -1.50 9.59 13.83
N MET A 183 -2.25 8.58 13.39
CA MET A 183 -1.80 7.19 13.37
C MET A 183 -0.75 6.95 12.28
N VAL A 184 -0.87 7.60 11.11
CA VAL A 184 0.16 7.59 10.06
C VAL A 184 1.47 8.17 10.59
N ALA A 185 1.42 9.31 11.28
CA ALA A 185 2.60 9.93 11.89
C ALA A 185 3.25 9.00 12.94
N ARG A 186 2.44 8.38 13.81
CA ARG A 186 2.92 7.41 14.81
C ARG A 186 3.54 6.18 14.16
N LEU A 187 2.94 5.66 13.09
CA LEU A 187 3.47 4.52 12.34
C LEU A 187 4.81 4.89 11.66
N LEU A 188 4.91 6.06 11.05
CA LEU A 188 6.16 6.54 10.46
C LEU A 188 7.26 6.65 11.51
N ALA A 189 6.97 7.24 12.68
CA ALA A 189 7.91 7.34 13.80
C ALA A 189 8.32 5.96 14.34
N LYS A 190 7.42 4.98 14.31
CA LYS A 190 7.68 3.59 14.71
C LYS A 190 8.62 2.87 13.74
N LEU A 191 8.43 3.07 12.44
CA LEU A 191 9.20 2.42 11.36
C LEU A 191 10.58 3.07 11.18
N LEU A 192 10.66 4.38 11.44
CA LEU A 192 11.86 5.19 11.30
C LEU A 192 12.16 5.94 12.62
N PRO A 193 12.53 5.22 13.70
CA PRO A 193 12.77 5.83 15.01
C PRO A 193 13.90 6.86 14.93
N ASP A 194 13.85 7.85 15.83
CA ASP A 194 14.81 8.94 16.01
C ASP A 194 14.99 9.89 14.81
N ARG A 195 14.13 9.76 13.79
CA ARG A 195 14.13 10.62 12.61
C ARG A 195 12.93 11.56 12.65
N ARG A 196 13.13 12.81 12.27
CA ARG A 196 12.08 13.83 12.25
C ARG A 196 11.61 14.08 10.82
N PRO A 197 10.29 14.03 10.54
CA PRO A 197 9.74 14.56 9.30
C PRO A 197 10.13 16.03 9.15
N ARG A 198 10.68 16.41 7.98
CA ARG A 198 10.92 17.82 7.64
C ARG A 198 9.70 18.50 7.04
N LEU A 199 8.74 17.72 6.56
CA LEU A 199 7.48 18.18 6.00
C LEU A 199 6.35 17.77 6.94
N ASP A 200 5.30 18.59 6.97
CA ASP A 200 4.09 18.30 7.72
C ASP A 200 3.12 17.46 6.86
N LEU A 201 2.51 16.43 7.45
CA LEU A 201 1.43 15.69 6.81
C LEU A 201 0.20 16.57 6.50
N GLU A 202 0.08 17.72 7.16
CA GLU A 202 -0.91 18.76 6.83
C GLU A 202 -0.73 19.36 5.42
N GLU A 203 0.48 19.31 4.85
CA GLU A 203 0.79 19.81 3.51
C GLU A 203 0.34 18.83 2.42
N VAL A 204 0.05 17.57 2.77
CA VAL A 204 -0.39 16.52 1.84
C VAL A 204 -1.91 16.62 1.64
N LYS A 205 -2.33 17.30 0.56
CA LYS A 205 -3.74 17.59 0.26
C LYS A 205 -4.27 17.01 -1.06
N ASP A 206 -3.38 16.71 -2.00
CA ASP A 206 -3.73 16.16 -3.32
C ASP A 206 -4.02 14.65 -3.21
N HIS A 207 -5.08 14.18 -3.85
CA HIS A 207 -5.54 12.79 -3.73
C HIS A 207 -4.45 11.79 -4.11
N GLU A 208 -3.86 12.01 -5.29
CA GLU A 208 -2.78 11.19 -5.82
C GLU A 208 -1.51 11.27 -4.94
N HIS A 209 -1.29 12.40 -4.24
CA HIS A 209 -0.17 12.54 -3.30
C HIS A 209 -0.41 11.70 -2.03
N VAL A 210 -1.62 11.79 -1.47
CA VAL A 210 -1.99 10.94 -0.33
C VAL A 210 -1.85 9.47 -0.70
N ALA A 211 -2.42 9.05 -1.83
CA ALA A 211 -2.36 7.66 -2.27
C ALA A 211 -0.92 7.18 -2.49
N ALA A 212 -0.09 7.97 -3.18
CA ALA A 212 1.31 7.62 -3.42
C ALA A 212 2.13 7.58 -2.12
N LEU A 213 1.93 8.51 -1.18
CA LEU A 213 2.60 8.47 0.12
C LEU A 213 2.23 7.22 0.91
N ILE A 214 0.95 6.81 0.90
CA ILE A 214 0.52 5.58 1.58
C ILE A 214 1.02 4.33 0.88
N CYS A 215 1.20 4.36 -0.44
CA CYS A 215 1.91 3.30 -1.16
C CYS A 215 3.36 3.18 -0.70
N ALA A 216 4.07 4.31 -0.54
CA ALA A 216 5.43 4.32 0.00
C ALA A 216 5.46 3.74 1.43
N MET A 217 4.51 4.15 2.28
CA MET A 217 4.34 3.59 3.63
C MET A 217 4.10 2.08 3.62
N SER A 218 3.32 1.56 2.67
CA SER A 218 3.09 0.12 2.52
C SER A 218 4.39 -0.63 2.19
N ALA A 219 5.22 -0.05 1.30
CA ALA A 219 6.55 -0.56 1.01
C ALA A 219 7.47 -0.54 2.25
N LEU A 220 7.42 0.53 3.05
CA LEU A 220 8.19 0.65 4.29
C LEU A 220 7.78 -0.42 5.32
N VAL A 221 6.47 -0.63 5.48
CA VAL A 221 5.91 -1.65 6.37
C VAL A 221 6.42 -3.04 5.97
N ALA A 222 6.35 -3.40 4.68
CA ALA A 222 6.86 -4.68 4.20
C ALA A 222 8.38 -4.82 4.39
N LEU A 223 9.14 -3.78 4.08
CA LEU A 223 10.59 -3.74 4.24
C LEU A 223 11.02 -3.93 5.71
N SER A 224 10.27 -3.35 6.65
CA SER A 224 10.47 -3.51 8.09
C SER A 224 10.03 -4.88 8.64
N ARG A 225 9.24 -5.63 7.86
CA ARG A 225 8.54 -6.87 8.26
C ARG A 225 7.64 -6.70 9.48
N ASP A 226 7.03 -5.53 9.64
CA ASP A 226 6.13 -5.22 10.76
C ASP A 226 4.75 -4.89 10.17
N GLY A 227 4.12 -5.85 9.49
CA GLY A 227 2.89 -5.63 8.75
C GLY A 227 2.10 -6.91 8.53
N VAL A 228 0.95 -6.79 7.87
CA VAL A 228 0.09 -7.94 7.55
C VAL A 228 -0.06 -8.09 6.05
N LEU A 229 0.04 -9.32 5.57
CA LEU A 229 -0.33 -9.69 4.20
C LEU A 229 -1.74 -10.29 4.20
N VAL A 230 -2.60 -9.81 3.30
CA VAL A 230 -3.95 -10.35 3.09
C VAL A 230 -4.09 -10.80 1.65
N GLY A 231 -4.33 -12.09 1.44
CA GLY A 231 -4.41 -12.65 0.10
C GLY A 231 -4.07 -14.13 0.06
N SER A 232 -3.42 -14.54 -1.03
CA SER A 232 -2.91 -15.90 -1.19
C SER A 232 -1.57 -15.90 -1.90
N GLU A 233 -0.86 -17.03 -1.83
CA GLU A 233 0.48 -17.11 -2.43
C GLU A 233 0.37 -17.25 -3.94
N SER A 234 -0.69 -17.93 -4.38
CA SER A 234 -0.94 -18.20 -5.79
C SER A 234 -1.36 -16.95 -6.57
N ASP A 235 -2.09 -16.02 -5.94
CA ASP A 235 -2.67 -14.85 -6.62
C ASP A 235 -2.23 -13.49 -6.08
N GLY A 236 -1.43 -13.46 -5.01
CA GLY A 236 -0.80 -12.26 -4.48
C GLY A 236 -1.45 -11.75 -3.19
N ASP A 237 -0.70 -10.90 -2.49
CA ASP A 237 -1.09 -10.34 -1.20
C ASP A 237 -1.09 -8.82 -1.24
N ILE A 238 -2.05 -8.20 -0.53
CA ILE A 238 -2.07 -6.77 -0.21
C ILE A 238 -1.36 -6.55 1.13
N VAL A 239 -0.48 -5.54 1.20
CA VAL A 239 0.18 -5.14 2.45
C VAL A 239 -0.72 -4.19 3.24
N LEU A 240 -0.94 -4.52 4.51
CA LEU A 240 -1.64 -3.72 5.52
C LEU A 240 -0.68 -3.33 6.66
N PRO A 241 -0.98 -2.26 7.41
CA PRO A 241 -0.15 -1.84 8.54
C PRO A 241 -0.11 -2.90 9.65
N PRO A 242 0.83 -2.79 10.60
CA PRO A 242 0.90 -3.69 11.74
C PRO A 242 -0.38 -3.68 12.61
N PRO A 243 -0.83 -4.83 13.16
CA PRO A 243 -2.09 -4.92 13.92
C PRO A 243 -2.17 -4.01 15.15
N GLN A 244 -1.03 -3.70 15.78
CA GLN A 244 -0.96 -2.79 16.93
C GLN A 244 -1.32 -1.34 16.59
N PHE A 245 -1.43 -0.98 15.31
CA PHE A 245 -1.92 0.32 14.84
C PHE A 245 -3.37 0.26 14.36
N TRP A 246 -4.00 -0.91 14.38
CA TRP A 246 -5.35 -1.04 13.87
C TRP A 246 -6.35 -0.40 14.83
N GLY A 247 -7.31 0.31 14.25
CA GLY A 247 -8.41 0.92 14.97
C GLY A 247 -9.19 -0.11 15.77
N THR A 248 -9.69 0.34 16.91
CA THR A 248 -10.50 -0.45 17.81
C THR A 248 -11.97 -0.42 17.40
N GLY A 249 -12.68 -1.50 17.74
CA GLY A 249 -14.13 -1.57 17.64
C GLY A 249 -14.77 -1.24 18.99
N ARG A 250 -15.54 -2.17 19.54
CA ARG A 250 -16.10 -2.05 20.89
C ARG A 250 -14.99 -2.21 21.96
N PRO A 251 -15.11 -1.54 23.13
CA PRO A 251 -14.18 -1.75 24.24
C PRO A 251 -14.05 -3.24 24.60
N GLY A 252 -12.82 -3.70 24.81
CA GLY A 252 -12.51 -5.09 25.16
C GLY A 252 -12.52 -6.09 24.00
N GLN A 253 -12.75 -5.64 22.75
CA GLN A 253 -12.65 -6.48 21.56
C GLN A 253 -11.29 -6.30 20.86
N PRO A 254 -10.81 -7.31 20.11
CA PRO A 254 -9.67 -7.12 19.21
C PRO A 254 -9.96 -6.02 18.19
N PRO A 255 -8.92 -5.45 17.55
CA PRO A 255 -9.10 -4.45 16.50
C PRO A 255 -10.13 -4.90 15.46
N TRP A 256 -11.00 -3.99 15.04
CA TRP A 256 -12.20 -4.35 14.27
C TRP A 256 -11.86 -5.06 12.95
N MET A 257 -10.73 -4.70 12.35
CA MET A 257 -10.22 -5.28 11.11
C MET A 257 -9.77 -6.75 11.31
N VAL A 258 -9.21 -7.12 12.47
CA VAL A 258 -8.90 -8.54 12.78
C VAL A 258 -10.18 -9.35 12.74
N SER A 259 -11.18 -8.93 13.51
CA SER A 259 -12.48 -9.61 13.59
C SER A 259 -13.15 -9.74 12.22
N ALA A 260 -13.13 -8.67 11.42
CA ALA A 260 -13.76 -8.67 10.11
C ALA A 260 -13.06 -9.61 9.11
N LEU A 261 -11.72 -9.62 9.10
CA LEU A 261 -10.95 -10.49 8.22
C LEU A 261 -11.11 -11.96 8.59
N THR A 262 -10.99 -12.30 9.87
CA THR A 262 -11.10 -13.70 10.34
C THR A 262 -12.51 -14.26 10.13
N GLN A 263 -13.57 -13.45 10.31
CA GLN A 263 -14.94 -13.86 9.99
C GLN A 263 -15.17 -14.10 8.49
N ASN A 264 -14.52 -13.32 7.62
CA ASN A 264 -14.65 -13.48 6.17
C ASN A 264 -13.91 -14.73 5.65
N LEU A 265 -12.82 -15.14 6.32
CA LEU A 265 -11.85 -16.10 5.81
C LEU A 265 -12.42 -17.50 5.52
N PRO A 266 -13.20 -18.17 6.38
CA PRO A 266 -13.74 -19.51 6.10
C PRO A 266 -14.53 -19.57 4.79
N ALA A 267 -15.38 -18.57 4.55
CA ALA A 267 -16.19 -18.52 3.35
C ALA A 267 -15.43 -18.03 2.10
N VAL A 268 -14.25 -17.41 2.26
CA VAL A 268 -13.33 -17.15 1.13
C VAL A 268 -12.55 -18.42 0.78
N ARG A 269 -12.13 -19.20 1.80
CA ARG A 269 -11.39 -20.46 1.62
C ARG A 269 -12.14 -21.54 0.85
N GLN A 270 -13.47 -21.50 0.86
CA GLN A 270 -14.29 -22.35 -0.02
C GLN A 270 -13.97 -22.17 -1.51
N ARG A 271 -13.50 -20.98 -1.92
CA ARG A 271 -13.12 -20.66 -3.30
C ARG A 271 -11.61 -20.52 -3.49
N PHE A 272 -10.90 -20.06 -2.46
CA PHE A 272 -9.46 -19.82 -2.47
C PHE A 272 -8.82 -20.55 -1.28
N PRO A 273 -8.56 -21.87 -1.39
CA PRO A 273 -8.14 -22.69 -0.25
C PRO A 273 -6.87 -22.21 0.44
N ASP A 274 -5.97 -21.53 -0.28
CA ASP A 274 -4.71 -20.97 0.21
C ASP A 274 -4.83 -19.52 0.73
N ALA A 275 -6.04 -18.96 0.78
CA ALA A 275 -6.29 -17.64 1.35
C ALA A 275 -5.87 -17.59 2.83
N ARG A 276 -5.21 -16.48 3.21
CA ARG A 276 -4.66 -16.28 4.56
C ARG A 276 -4.60 -14.80 4.94
N ILE A 277 -4.38 -14.59 6.23
CA ILE A 277 -4.01 -13.31 6.84
C ILE A 277 -2.68 -13.59 7.56
N LEU A 278 -1.56 -13.10 7.04
CA LEU A 278 -0.23 -13.45 7.52
C LEU A 278 0.44 -12.25 8.20
N ASP A 279 0.91 -12.44 9.43
CA ASP A 279 1.78 -11.49 10.11
C ASP A 279 3.23 -11.63 9.62
N LEU A 280 3.77 -10.58 9.00
CA LEU A 280 5.14 -10.54 8.48
C LEU A 280 6.21 -10.64 9.56
N ALA A 281 5.91 -10.22 10.79
CA ALA A 281 6.88 -10.21 11.87
C ALA A 281 7.12 -11.63 12.40
N THR A 282 6.05 -12.43 12.49
CA THR A 282 6.08 -13.77 13.06
C THR A 282 6.03 -14.89 12.03
N GLY A 283 5.61 -14.59 10.79
CA GLY A 283 5.32 -15.59 9.76
C GLY A 283 4.10 -16.46 10.07
N ARG A 284 3.29 -16.09 11.07
CA ARG A 284 2.09 -16.85 11.49
C ARG A 284 0.83 -16.26 10.88
N THR A 285 -0.16 -17.12 10.68
CA THR A 285 -1.49 -16.66 10.30
C THR A 285 -2.22 -16.08 11.51
N LEU A 286 -3.10 -15.11 11.27
CA LEU A 286 -3.90 -14.42 12.29
C LEU A 286 -5.29 -15.06 12.49
N ASP A 287 -5.50 -16.29 12.03
CA ASP A 287 -6.79 -17.00 12.00
C ASP A 287 -6.91 -18.16 12.99
#